data_AF-A0A229FU35-F1
#
_entry.id   AF-A0A229FU35-F1
#
_cell.length_a   1.000
_cell.length_b   1.000
_cell.length_c   1.000
_cell.angle_alpha   90.00
_cell.angle_beta   90.00
_cell.angle_gamma   90.00
#
_symmetry.space_group_name_H-M   'P 1'
#
loop_
_entity.id
_entity.type
_entity.pdbx_description
1 polymer ?
#
loop_
_entity_poly.entity_id
_entity_poly.type
_entity_poly.pdbx_seq_one_letter_code
_entity_poly.pdbx_strand_id
1 'polypeptide(L)'
;MECAVKVFAVLLIFVSQLAFAQGDVANCTDEKGYTYYPNFGGVTPKNKKTWREESTTGKKIVVTNNNGQYDLIYSDTKRNQVFSALQEGAKISLISKTPNEFSLLVVFIGSNEIYSFRTSDDGKFEYVHTLIRSEMIPKISAAIGACQQINFQLVH
;
A
#
# COMPACT_ATOMS: atom_id res chain seq x y z
N MET A 1 -1.00 5.85 -58.14
CA MET A 1 -1.38 5.05 -56.96
C MET A 1 -0.47 5.43 -55.79
N GLU A 2 -0.44 6.71 -55.42
CA GLU A 2 0.56 7.25 -54.46
C GLU A 2 -0.07 8.11 -53.34
N CYS A 3 -1.33 8.54 -53.52
CA CYS A 3 -2.05 9.30 -52.50
C CYS A 3 -2.63 8.42 -51.37
N ALA A 4 -2.95 7.16 -51.62
CA ALA A 4 -3.61 6.29 -50.64
C ALA A 4 -2.67 5.80 -49.52
N VAL A 5 -1.36 5.67 -49.81
CA VAL A 5 -0.38 5.10 -48.87
C VAL A 5 0.01 6.11 -47.78
N LYS A 6 -0.01 7.42 -48.09
CA LYS A 6 0.32 8.47 -47.09
C LYS A 6 -0.76 8.67 -46.04
N VAL A 7 -2.03 8.43 -46.38
CA VAL A 7 -3.15 8.60 -45.43
C VAL A 7 -3.18 7.48 -44.39
N PHE A 8 -2.79 6.25 -44.77
CA PHE A 8 -2.79 5.10 -43.88
C PHE A 8 -1.67 5.17 -42.82
N ALA A 9 -0.52 5.76 -43.16
CA ALA A 9 0.60 5.91 -42.22
C ALA A 9 0.35 6.93 -41.10
N VAL A 10 -0.48 7.95 -41.35
CA VAL A 10 -0.82 8.98 -40.34
C VAL A 10 -1.85 8.47 -39.32
N LEU A 11 -2.73 7.54 -39.73
CA LEU A 11 -3.75 6.96 -38.85
C LEU A 11 -3.17 6.01 -37.79
N LEU A 12 -2.03 5.36 -38.09
CA LEU A 12 -1.35 4.43 -37.16
C LEU A 12 -0.59 5.13 -36.02
N ILE A 13 -0.30 6.43 -36.15
CA ILE A 13 0.45 7.18 -35.12
C ILE A 13 -0.48 7.67 -33.99
N PHE A 14 -1.79 7.75 -34.22
CA PHE A 14 -2.74 8.26 -33.23
C PHE A 14 -3.26 7.22 -32.22
N VAL A 15 -3.00 5.92 -32.43
CA VAL A 15 -3.51 4.86 -31.53
C VAL A 15 -2.56 4.58 -30.35
N SER A 16 -1.34 5.12 -30.36
CA SER A 16 -0.34 4.85 -29.31
C SER A 16 -0.43 5.76 -28.08
N GLN A 17 -1.36 6.72 -28.03
CA GLN A 17 -1.45 7.71 -26.95
C GLN A 17 -2.46 7.38 -25.82
N LEU A 18 -3.14 6.23 -25.86
CA LEU A 18 -4.08 5.82 -24.81
C LEU A 18 -3.53 4.72 -23.89
N ALA A 19 -2.21 4.56 -23.83
CA ALA A 19 -1.59 3.91 -22.68
C ALA A 19 -1.70 4.87 -21.49
N PHE A 20 -2.84 4.86 -20.79
CA PHE A 20 -2.90 5.38 -19.43
C PHE A 20 -1.83 4.62 -18.64
N ALA A 21 -0.72 5.29 -18.34
CA ALA A 21 0.21 4.78 -17.35
C ALA A 21 -0.59 4.70 -16.04
N GLN A 22 -1.00 3.49 -15.67
CA GLN A 22 -1.53 3.19 -14.33
C GLN A 22 -0.38 3.48 -13.36
N GLY A 23 -0.41 4.67 -12.78
CA GLY A 23 0.65 5.12 -11.90
C GLY A 23 0.52 4.50 -10.52
N ASP A 24 1.66 4.29 -9.86
CA ASP A 24 1.71 4.04 -8.43
C ASP A 24 1.05 5.22 -7.71
N VAL A 25 0.02 4.94 -6.91
CA VAL A 25 -0.65 5.92 -6.04
C VAL A 25 0.28 6.36 -4.92
N ALA A 26 1.06 5.44 -4.36
CA ALA A 26 2.04 5.75 -3.33
C ALA A 26 3.22 4.78 -3.42
N ASN A 27 4.42 5.25 -3.06
CA ASN A 27 5.60 4.41 -2.91
C ASN A 27 6.30 4.79 -1.61
N CYS A 28 6.31 3.83 -0.69
CA CYS A 28 6.70 4.01 0.69
C CYS A 28 7.70 2.94 1.12
N THR A 29 8.37 3.20 2.22
CA THR A 29 9.45 2.36 2.74
C THR A 29 9.16 1.94 4.18
N ASP A 30 10.22 1.52 4.85
CA ASP A 30 10.21 1.06 6.22
C ASP A 30 9.37 1.92 7.17
N GLU A 31 8.69 1.23 8.07
CA GLU A 31 7.89 1.81 9.14
C GLU A 31 8.52 1.53 10.50
N LYS A 32 8.19 2.40 11.45
CA LYS A 32 8.58 2.28 12.84
C LYS A 32 7.40 2.63 13.73
N GLY A 33 7.20 1.84 14.78
CA GLY A 33 6.10 2.09 15.70
C GLY A 33 6.06 1.11 16.85
N TYR A 34 4.86 0.91 17.39
CA TYR A 34 4.64 0.07 18.56
C TYR A 34 3.72 -1.09 18.23
N THR A 35 4.07 -2.25 18.79
CA THR A 35 3.32 -3.49 18.69
C THR A 35 2.98 -4.01 20.08
N TYR A 36 1.74 -4.45 20.26
CA TYR A 36 1.26 -5.18 21.40
C TYR A 36 0.88 -6.61 20.98
N TYR A 37 1.24 -7.58 21.81
CA TYR A 37 0.87 -8.99 21.63
C TYR A 37 -0.14 -9.36 22.73
N PRO A 38 -1.45 -9.40 22.42
CA PRO A 38 -2.46 -9.85 23.37
C PRO A 38 -2.15 -11.25 23.89
N ASN A 39 -2.39 -11.48 25.19
CA ASN A 39 -2.27 -12.82 25.75
C ASN A 39 -3.55 -13.62 25.42
N PHE A 40 -3.47 -14.48 24.41
CA PHE A 40 -4.57 -15.35 24.01
C PHE A 40 -4.09 -16.80 24.05
N GLY A 41 -4.81 -17.70 24.74
CA GLY A 41 -4.50 -19.13 24.77
C GLY A 41 -3.13 -19.53 25.37
N GLY A 42 -2.40 -18.63 26.03
CA GLY A 42 -1.12 -18.93 26.68
C GLY A 42 0.09 -19.07 25.73
N VAL A 43 -0.08 -18.84 24.43
CA VAL A 43 0.99 -18.88 23.41
C VAL A 43 1.83 -17.60 23.35
N THR A 44 1.36 -16.50 23.95
CA THR A 44 2.08 -15.22 23.95
C THR A 44 3.25 -15.25 24.94
N PRO A 45 4.50 -14.97 24.51
CA PRO A 45 5.65 -14.94 25.42
C PRO A 45 5.43 -14.00 26.60
N LYS A 46 5.74 -14.46 27.82
CA LYS A 46 5.49 -13.70 29.07
C LYS A 46 6.15 -12.31 29.08
N ASN A 47 7.23 -12.12 28.32
CA ASN A 47 7.97 -10.86 28.17
C ASN A 47 7.40 -9.90 27.10
N LYS A 48 6.28 -10.24 26.43
CA LYS A 48 5.65 -9.40 25.38
C LYS A 48 4.30 -8.78 25.79
N LYS A 49 4.02 -8.69 27.10
CA LYS A 49 2.75 -8.19 27.65
C LYS A 49 2.58 -6.65 27.63
N THR A 50 3.49 -5.90 27.03
CA THR A 50 3.41 -4.44 26.93
C THR A 50 3.65 -4.04 25.49
N TRP A 51 3.32 -2.79 25.14
CA TRP A 51 3.75 -2.21 23.87
C TRP A 51 5.27 -2.30 23.74
N ARG A 52 5.73 -2.67 22.55
CA ARG A 52 7.13 -2.82 22.17
C ARG A 52 7.38 -2.06 20.89
N GLU A 53 8.48 -1.33 20.85
CA GLU A 53 8.92 -0.69 19.62
C GLU A 53 9.36 -1.77 18.62
N GLU A 54 8.85 -1.69 17.40
CA GLU A 54 9.23 -2.55 16.27
C GLU A 54 9.44 -1.66 15.04
N SER A 55 10.40 -2.05 14.20
CA SER A 55 10.62 -1.45 12.89
C SER A 55 10.70 -2.52 11.83
N THR A 56 10.29 -2.18 10.61
CA THR A 56 10.63 -2.97 9.43
C THR A 56 11.96 -2.49 8.87
N THR A 57 12.66 -3.33 8.13
CA THR A 57 13.91 -2.91 7.45
C THR A 57 14.02 -3.59 6.09
N GLY A 58 14.16 -2.79 5.05
CA GLY A 58 14.24 -3.26 3.66
C GLY A 58 12.88 -3.57 3.05
N LYS A 59 11.79 -3.08 3.63
CA LYS A 59 10.45 -3.16 3.04
C LYS A 59 10.20 -1.96 2.13
N LYS A 60 9.56 -2.24 1.00
CA LYS A 60 8.94 -1.23 0.13
C LYS A 60 7.47 -1.58 -0.02
N ILE A 61 6.62 -0.57 0.01
CA ILE A 61 5.17 -0.68 -0.19
C ILE A 61 4.83 0.19 -1.39
N VAL A 62 4.18 -0.40 -2.38
CA VAL A 62 3.64 0.31 -3.55
C VAL A 62 2.13 0.15 -3.54
N VAL A 63 1.42 1.27 -3.53
CA VAL A 63 -0.04 1.28 -3.70
C VAL A 63 -0.33 1.50 -5.17
N THR A 64 -1.13 0.64 -5.77
CA THR A 64 -1.62 0.81 -7.13
C THR A 64 -3.13 1.03 -7.11
N ASN A 65 -3.65 1.71 -8.13
CA ASN A 65 -5.09 1.82 -8.36
C ASN A 65 -5.36 1.58 -9.84
N ASN A 66 -6.18 0.57 -10.11
CA ASN A 66 -6.74 0.31 -11.43
C ASN A 66 -8.25 0.51 -11.38
N ASN A 67 -8.71 1.70 -11.78
CA ASN A 67 -10.13 2.05 -11.90
C ASN A 67 -10.94 1.75 -10.62
N GLY A 68 -10.44 2.16 -9.47
CA GLY A 68 -11.03 1.94 -8.14
C GLY A 68 -10.62 0.61 -7.48
N GLN A 69 -9.91 -0.27 -8.20
CA GLN A 69 -9.32 -1.46 -7.60
C GLN A 69 -7.93 -1.16 -7.08
N TYR A 70 -7.83 -1.04 -5.75
CA TYR A 70 -6.56 -0.85 -5.06
C TYR A 70 -5.83 -2.17 -4.83
N ASP A 71 -4.50 -2.12 -4.89
CA ASP A 71 -3.61 -3.18 -4.40
C ASP A 71 -2.45 -2.59 -3.60
N LEU A 72 -1.94 -3.36 -2.64
CA LEU A 72 -0.72 -3.06 -1.91
C LEU A 72 0.31 -4.13 -2.27
N ILE A 73 1.35 -3.71 -2.97
CA ILE A 73 2.48 -4.57 -3.35
C ILE A 73 3.61 -4.30 -2.37
N TYR A 74 4.02 -5.34 -1.69
CA TYR A 74 5.08 -5.27 -0.70
C TYR A 74 6.28 -6.04 -1.24
N SER A 75 7.45 -5.44 -1.17
CA SER A 75 8.70 -6.15 -1.46
C SER A 75 9.60 -6.17 -0.24
N ASP A 76 10.02 -7.36 0.16
CA ASP A 76 11.11 -7.57 1.11
C ASP A 76 12.41 -7.75 0.32
N THR A 77 13.21 -6.69 0.28
CA THR A 77 14.47 -6.67 -0.47
C THR A 77 15.52 -7.61 0.11
N LYS A 78 15.43 -7.97 1.40
CA LYS A 78 16.35 -8.92 2.04
C LYS A 78 16.02 -10.35 1.68
N ARG A 79 14.74 -10.65 1.47
CA ARG A 79 14.25 -12.00 1.11
C ARG A 79 14.00 -12.18 -0.39
N ASN A 80 14.13 -11.12 -1.17
CA ASN A 80 13.77 -11.08 -2.60
C ASN A 80 12.35 -11.59 -2.86
N GLN A 81 11.43 -11.25 -1.94
CA GLN A 81 10.03 -11.64 -2.02
C GLN A 81 9.19 -10.42 -2.35
N VAL A 82 8.28 -10.58 -3.30
CA VAL A 82 7.27 -9.58 -3.65
C VAL A 82 5.91 -10.23 -3.46
N PHE A 83 5.02 -9.58 -2.71
CA PHE A 83 3.66 -10.07 -2.48
C PHE A 83 2.65 -8.96 -2.76
N SER A 84 1.52 -9.35 -3.38
CA SER A 84 0.36 -8.49 -3.64
C SER A 84 -0.72 -8.83 -2.63
N ALA A 85 -1.21 -7.85 -1.87
CA ALA A 85 -2.29 -8.07 -0.92
C ALA A 85 -3.53 -8.63 -1.61
N LEU A 86 -3.88 -8.10 -2.78
CA LEU A 86 -5.04 -8.55 -3.53
C LEU A 86 -4.88 -10.01 -4.00
N GLN A 87 -3.70 -10.41 -4.47
CA GLN A 87 -3.43 -11.80 -4.89
C GLN A 87 -3.41 -12.77 -3.70
N GLU A 88 -3.00 -12.32 -2.53
CA GLU A 88 -3.05 -13.07 -1.27
C GLU A 88 -4.47 -13.09 -0.64
N GLY A 89 -5.47 -12.58 -1.36
CA GLY A 89 -6.89 -12.68 -0.99
C GLY A 89 -7.40 -11.53 -0.12
N ALA A 90 -6.69 -10.41 -0.04
CA ALA A 90 -7.19 -9.22 0.63
C ALA A 90 -8.42 -8.64 -0.08
N LYS A 91 -9.31 -8.05 0.71
CA LYS A 91 -10.28 -7.05 0.23
C LYS A 91 -9.77 -5.68 0.61
N ILE A 92 -9.65 -4.79 -0.37
CA ILE A 92 -9.10 -3.45 -0.18
C ILE A 92 -10.19 -2.43 -0.52
N SER A 93 -10.37 -1.44 0.34
CA SER A 93 -11.40 -0.40 0.16
C SER A 93 -10.89 0.96 0.59
N LEU A 94 -11.19 1.99 -0.20
CA LEU A 94 -10.99 3.39 0.18
C LEU A 94 -12.02 3.77 1.25
N ILE A 95 -11.55 4.16 2.44
CA ILE A 95 -12.43 4.49 3.59
C ILE A 95 -12.43 5.97 3.94
N SER A 96 -11.41 6.73 3.53
CA SER A 96 -11.39 8.19 3.66
C SER A 96 -10.54 8.82 2.56
N LYS A 97 -10.89 10.05 2.18
CA LYS A 97 -10.13 10.86 1.22
C LYS A 97 -10.33 12.35 1.52
N THR A 98 -9.24 13.09 1.51
CA THR A 98 -9.16 14.56 1.47
C THR A 98 -8.22 14.96 0.32
N PRO A 99 -7.97 16.26 0.08
CA PRO A 99 -6.99 16.69 -0.92
C PRO A 99 -5.54 16.26 -0.63
N ASN A 100 -5.19 15.96 0.62
CA ASN A 100 -3.82 15.69 1.08
C ASN A 100 -3.69 14.41 1.93
N GLU A 101 -4.75 13.63 2.05
CA GLU A 101 -4.78 12.36 2.78
C GLU A 101 -5.75 11.39 2.11
N PHE A 102 -5.45 10.09 2.16
CA PHE A 102 -6.43 9.04 1.93
C PHE A 102 -6.13 7.83 2.78
N SER A 103 -7.15 7.01 3.08
CA SER A 103 -6.97 5.79 3.86
C SER A 103 -7.58 4.58 3.16
N LEU A 104 -6.82 3.48 3.15
CA LEU A 104 -7.25 2.18 2.66
C LEU A 104 -7.44 1.23 3.83
N LEU A 105 -8.59 0.56 3.87
CA LEU A 105 -8.83 -0.61 4.70
C LEU A 105 -8.46 -1.84 3.89
N VAL A 106 -7.56 -2.67 4.43
CA VAL A 106 -7.08 -3.92 3.85
C VAL A 106 -7.51 -5.05 4.80
N VAL A 107 -8.38 -5.93 4.32
CA VAL A 107 -8.95 -7.03 5.13
C VAL A 107 -8.49 -8.36 4.58
N PHE A 108 -7.79 -9.13 5.40
CA PHE A 108 -7.50 -10.55 5.18
C PHE A 108 -8.33 -11.41 6.12
N ILE A 109 -8.41 -12.71 5.85
CA ILE A 109 -8.92 -13.65 6.86
C ILE A 109 -7.98 -13.61 8.07
N GLY A 110 -8.51 -13.18 9.22
CA GLY A 110 -7.74 -13.11 10.48
C GLY A 110 -6.92 -11.84 10.69
N SER A 111 -6.88 -10.90 9.74
CA SER A 111 -6.17 -9.61 9.86
C SER A 111 -6.97 -8.45 9.28
N ASN A 112 -6.95 -7.30 9.95
CA ASN A 112 -7.44 -6.04 9.43
C ASN A 112 -6.33 -4.99 9.54
N GLU A 113 -6.08 -4.30 8.44
CA GLU A 113 -5.03 -3.30 8.33
C GLU A 113 -5.62 -2.00 7.79
N ILE A 114 -5.22 -0.87 8.34
CA ILE A 114 -5.54 0.45 7.80
C ILE A 114 -4.24 1.16 7.47
N TYR A 115 -4.12 1.59 6.23
CA TYR A 115 -3.03 2.41 5.74
C TYR A 115 -3.57 3.81 5.40
N SER A 116 -3.12 4.81 6.14
CA SER A 116 -3.46 6.22 5.93
C SER A 116 -2.27 6.95 5.36
N PHE A 117 -2.34 7.39 4.12
CA PHE A 117 -1.27 8.07 3.39
C PHE A 117 -1.55 9.57 3.38
N ARG A 118 -0.57 10.39 3.76
CA ARG A 118 -0.78 11.84 3.91
C ARG A 118 0.47 12.66 3.64
N THR A 119 0.24 13.96 3.45
CA THR A 119 1.29 14.97 3.56
C THR A 119 1.36 15.44 5.01
N SER A 120 2.52 15.29 5.67
CA SER A 120 2.77 15.81 7.01
C SER A 120 2.92 17.34 7.01
N ASP A 121 2.86 17.95 8.20
CA ASP A 121 2.95 19.42 8.35
C ASP A 121 4.26 20.02 7.83
N ASP A 122 5.33 19.22 7.76
CA ASP A 122 6.63 19.60 7.20
C ASP A 122 6.72 19.38 5.68
N GLY A 123 5.60 19.05 5.02
CA GLY A 123 5.50 18.85 3.57
C GLY A 123 6.02 17.49 3.07
N LYS A 124 6.45 16.60 3.96
CA LYS A 124 6.87 15.24 3.59
C LYS A 124 5.68 14.33 3.39
N PHE A 125 5.89 13.25 2.66
CA PHE A 125 4.89 12.19 2.53
C PHE A 125 5.17 11.09 3.54
N GLU A 126 4.13 10.66 4.23
CA GLU A 126 4.18 9.56 5.18
C GLU A 126 2.92 8.69 5.08
N TYR A 127 2.99 7.52 5.69
CA TYR A 127 1.82 6.71 5.95
C TYR A 127 1.77 6.27 7.40
N VAL A 128 0.57 6.20 7.94
CA VAL A 128 0.26 5.55 9.21
C VAL A 128 -0.33 4.18 8.91
N HIS A 129 0.24 3.14 9.49
CA HIS A 129 -0.24 1.77 9.36
C HIS A 129 -0.70 1.27 10.71
N THR A 130 -1.95 0.83 10.77
CA THR A 130 -2.50 0.12 11.94
C THR A 130 -2.89 -1.30 11.54
N LEU A 131 -2.65 -2.25 12.43
CA LEU A 131 -2.88 -3.68 12.21
C LEU A 131 -3.58 -4.25 13.43
N ILE A 132 -4.60 -5.07 13.18
CA ILE A 132 -5.18 -5.99 14.16
C ILE A 132 -5.22 -7.38 13.53
N ARG A 133 -4.41 -8.28 14.06
CA ARG A 133 -4.32 -9.68 13.65
C ARG A 133 -4.75 -10.60 14.78
N SER A 134 -5.55 -11.60 14.45
CA SER A 134 -6.22 -12.53 15.37
C SER A 134 -5.84 -14.01 15.13
N GLU A 135 -4.80 -14.27 14.35
CA GLU A 135 -4.26 -15.60 14.10
C GLU A 135 -3.55 -16.22 15.33
N MET A 136 -2.77 -17.29 15.12
CA MET A 136 -2.04 -18.04 16.17
C MET A 136 -1.23 -17.14 17.12
N ILE A 137 -0.64 -16.06 16.61
CA ILE A 137 0.00 -15.01 17.41
C ILE A 137 -0.73 -13.70 17.15
N PRO A 138 -1.72 -13.35 18.01
CA PRO A 138 -2.42 -12.09 17.90
C PRO A 138 -1.45 -10.92 17.99
N LYS A 139 -1.70 -9.91 17.18
CA LYS A 139 -0.84 -8.72 17.08
C LYS A 139 -1.71 -7.49 16.88
N ILE A 140 -1.44 -6.45 17.64
CA ILE A 140 -1.98 -5.12 17.42
C ILE A 140 -0.79 -4.19 17.20
N SER A 141 -0.76 -3.41 16.13
CA SER A 141 0.32 -2.45 15.94
C SER A 141 -0.16 -1.13 15.35
N ALA A 142 0.61 -0.08 15.63
CA ALA A 142 0.51 1.23 15.02
C ALA A 142 1.93 1.69 14.68
N ALA A 143 2.17 2.04 13.42
CA ALA A 143 3.47 2.43 12.90
C ALA A 143 3.34 3.58 11.90
N ILE A 144 4.44 4.31 11.73
CA ILE A 144 4.57 5.38 10.74
C ILE A 144 5.74 5.01 9.83
N GLY A 145 5.53 5.12 8.52
CA GLY A 145 6.59 4.98 7.53
C GLY A 145 6.66 6.15 6.57
N ALA A 146 7.80 6.31 5.92
CA ALA A 146 8.04 7.38 4.98
C ALA A 146 7.59 6.99 3.56
N CYS A 147 7.06 7.96 2.82
CA CYS A 147 6.76 7.82 1.40
C CYS A 147 7.65 8.74 0.57
N GLN A 148 8.14 8.21 -0.55
CA GLN A 148 8.90 8.99 -1.54
C GLN A 148 7.96 9.80 -2.43
N GLN A 149 6.77 9.25 -2.69
CA GLN A 149 5.72 9.89 -3.49
C GLN A 149 4.34 9.45 -3.00
N ILE A 150 3.39 10.37 -3.11
CA ILE A 150 1.96 10.09 -3.07
C ILE A 150 1.28 10.92 -4.19
N ASN A 151 0.53 10.25 -5.05
CA ASN A 151 -0.26 10.89 -6.10
C ASN A 151 -1.75 10.86 -5.75
N PHE A 152 -2.21 11.88 -5.04
CA PHE A 152 -3.61 12.00 -4.60
C PHE A 152 -4.62 12.09 -5.75
N GLN A 153 -4.19 12.45 -6.97
CA GLN A 153 -5.07 12.52 -8.14
C GLN A 153 -5.45 11.13 -8.66
N LEU A 154 -4.66 10.10 -8.34
CA LEU A 154 -4.94 8.72 -8.71
C LEU A 154 -5.85 8.01 -7.70
N VAL A 155 -6.27 8.68 -6.63
CA VAL A 155 -7.20 8.13 -5.63
C VAL A 155 -8.62 8.43 -6.10
N HIS A 156 -9.42 7.42 -6.46
CA HIS A 156 -10.80 7.60 -6.91
C HIS A 156 -11.63 6.35 -6.62
#